data_AF-A0A380EP38-F1
#
_entry.id   AF-A0A380EP38-F1
#
_cell.length_a   1.000
_cell.length_b   1.000
_cell.length_c   1.000
_cell.angle_alpha   90.00
_cell.angle_beta   90.00
_cell.angle_gamma   90.00
#
_symmetry.space_group_name_H-M   'P 1'
#
loop_
_entity.id
_entity.type
_entity.pdbx_description
1 polymer ?
#
loop_
_entity_poly.entity_id
_entity_poly.type
_entity_poly.pdbx_seq_one_letter_code
_entity_poly.pdbx_strand_id
1 'polypeptide(L)'
;MINHQFVQSPVKCTKAEFIKRLACLPSHIYRLKGFMTFEDTAHTYLIQFTQGQYELTPVAFSKKVPEYLVLIGKGISKEDYQCLEQ
;
A
#
# COMPACT_ATOMS: atom_id res chain seq x y z
N MET A 1 -18.38 -4.43 10.86
CA MET A 1 -18.38 -3.03 10.38
C MET A 1 -17.21 -2.87 9.42
N ILE A 2 -17.36 -2.08 8.35
CA ILE A 2 -16.22 -1.71 7.49
C ILE A 2 -15.43 -0.63 8.21
N ASN A 3 -14.11 -0.76 8.26
CA ASN A 3 -13.19 0.21 8.85
C ASN A 3 -12.02 0.45 7.91
N HIS A 4 -11.15 1.39 8.30
CA HIS A 4 -9.89 1.64 7.62
C HIS A 4 -8.72 1.51 8.60
N GLN A 5 -7.55 1.21 8.06
CA GLN A 5 -6.28 1.25 8.80
C GLN A 5 -5.29 2.13 8.06
N PHE A 6 -4.58 2.96 8.81
CA PHE A 6 -3.55 3.85 8.30
C PHE A 6 -2.17 3.26 8.62
N VAL A 7 -1.36 3.08 7.58
CA VAL A 7 0.05 2.68 7.69
C VAL A 7 0.88 3.92 7.40
N GLN A 8 1.43 4.51 8.46
CA GLN A 8 2.15 5.79 8.39
C GLN A 8 3.53 5.65 7.72
N SER A 9 4.19 4.51 7.88
CA SER A 9 5.49 4.23 7.29
C SER A 9 5.41 2.92 6.51
N PRO A 10 5.13 2.99 5.20
CA PRO A 10 5.14 1.79 4.38
C PRO A 10 6.50 1.10 4.43
N VAL A 11 6.48 -0.24 4.42
CA VAL A 11 7.69 -1.07 4.41
C VAL A 11 8.62 -0.64 3.27
N LYS A 12 9.93 -0.51 3.52
CA LYS A 12 10.89 -0.29 2.43
C LYS A 12 11.15 -1.61 1.71
N CYS A 13 10.90 -1.64 0.42
CA CYS A 13 11.13 -2.81 -0.43
C CYS A 13 11.20 -2.42 -1.90
N THR A 14 11.59 -3.38 -2.74
CA THR A 14 11.52 -3.25 -4.20
C THR A 14 10.07 -3.29 -4.69
N LYS A 15 9.82 -2.75 -5.88
CA LYS A 15 8.50 -2.80 -6.51
C LYS A 15 7.97 -4.23 -6.65
N ALA A 16 8.84 -5.17 -7.01
CA ALA A 16 8.47 -6.58 -7.19
C ALA A 16 8.07 -7.26 -5.87
N GLU A 17 8.77 -6.96 -4.77
CA GLU A 17 8.41 -7.47 -3.44
C GLU A 17 7.08 -6.90 -2.95
N PHE A 18 6.82 -5.61 -3.20
CA PHE A 18 5.55 -5.00 -2.85
C PHE A 18 4.37 -5.67 -3.56
N ILE A 19 4.49 -5.97 -4.85
CA ILE A 19 3.46 -6.69 -5.62
C ILE A 19 3.17 -8.07 -5.00
N LYS A 20 4.21 -8.80 -4.58
CA LYS A 20 4.03 -10.09 -3.88
C LYS A 20 3.26 -9.92 -2.57
N ARG A 21 3.55 -8.85 -1.81
CA ARG A 21 2.83 -8.55 -0.56
C ARG A 21 1.36 -8.21 -0.80
N LEU A 22 1.04 -7.43 -1.85
CA LEU A 22 -0.35 -7.13 -2.24
C LEU A 22 -1.14 -8.41 -2.57
N ALA A 23 -0.51 -9.37 -3.25
CA ALA A 23 -1.15 -10.65 -3.60
C ALA A 23 -1.49 -11.51 -2.37
N CYS A 24 -0.82 -11.28 -1.24
CA CYS A 24 -1.06 -11.98 0.03
C CYS A 24 -2.09 -11.27 0.92
N LEU A 25 -2.64 -10.13 0.50
CA LEU A 25 -3.65 -9.43 1.30
C LEU A 25 -4.90 -10.31 1.47
N PRO A 26 -5.44 -10.41 2.70
CA PRO A 26 -6.67 -11.16 2.94
C PRO A 26 -7.84 -10.63 2.11
N SER A 27 -8.77 -11.51 1.75
CA SER A 27 -9.94 -11.17 0.92
C SER A 27 -10.91 -10.18 1.59
N HIS A 28 -10.82 -10.01 2.92
CA HIS A 28 -11.59 -8.98 3.65
C HIS A 28 -10.97 -7.58 3.57
N ILE A 29 -9.81 -7.42 2.92
CA ILE A 29 -9.24 -6.14 2.50
C ILE A 29 -9.74 -5.83 1.08
N TYR A 30 -10.68 -4.90 0.99
CA TYR A 30 -11.34 -4.59 -0.28
C TYR A 30 -10.56 -3.59 -1.12
N ARG A 31 -9.90 -2.63 -0.45
CA ARG A 31 -9.15 -1.56 -1.12
C ARG A 31 -7.90 -1.21 -0.34
N LEU A 32 -6.88 -0.79 -1.06
CA LEU A 32 -5.72 -0.09 -0.50
C LEU A 32 -5.36 1.08 -1.41
N LYS A 33 -5.00 2.23 -0.82
CA LYS A 33 -4.48 3.39 -1.56
C LYS A 33 -3.34 4.04 -0.81
N GLY A 34 -2.42 4.69 -1.52
CA GLY A 34 -1.38 5.45 -0.85
C GLY A 34 -0.26 5.92 -1.76
N PHE A 35 0.77 6.48 -1.14
CA PHE A 35 2.00 6.90 -1.78
C PHE A 35 3.18 6.17 -1.17
N MET A 36 4.08 5.70 -2.02
CA MET A 36 5.28 4.99 -1.60
C MET A 36 6.38 5.15 -2.65
N THR A 37 7.62 5.22 -2.22
CA THR A 37 8.79 5.14 -3.09
C THR A 37 9.46 3.78 -2.90
N PHE A 38 9.63 3.01 -3.99
CA PHE A 38 10.32 1.72 -3.93
C PHE A 38 11.84 1.91 -3.94
N GLU A 39 12.57 1.02 -3.27
CA GLU A 39 14.04 1.11 -3.13
C GLU A 39 14.78 1.06 -4.47
N ASP A 40 14.20 0.37 -5.46
CA ASP A 40 14.73 0.18 -6.81
C ASP A 40 14.24 1.25 -7.81
N THR A 41 13.61 2.34 -7.33
CA THR A 41 13.04 3.39 -8.18
C THR A 41 13.33 4.79 -7.66
N ALA A 42 13.40 5.77 -8.57
CA ALA A 42 13.60 7.18 -8.22
C ALA A 42 12.28 7.96 -8.03
N HIS A 43 11.13 7.35 -8.31
CA HIS A 43 9.82 8.01 -8.33
C HIS A 43 8.94 7.51 -7.19
N THR A 44 8.16 8.42 -6.61
CA THR A 44 7.01 8.05 -5.78
C THR A 44 5.90 7.50 -6.67
N TYR A 45 5.20 6.48 -6.19
CA TYR A 45 4.07 5.85 -6.88
C TYR A 45 2.78 6.14 -6.14
N LEU A 46 1.72 6.45 -6.90
CA LEU A 46 0.34 6.26 -6.45
C LEU A 46 0.02 4.78 -6.53
N ILE A 47 -0.29 4.20 -5.37
CA ILE A 47 -0.71 2.81 -5.25
C ILE A 47 -2.22 2.78 -5.18
N GLN A 48 -2.84 1.93 -6.01
CA GLN A 48 -4.25 1.60 -5.91
C GLN A 48 -4.40 0.09 -5.95
N PHE A 49 -5.12 -0.48 -5.00
CA PHE A 49 -5.54 -1.86 -4.98
C PHE A 49 -7.04 -1.92 -4.77
N THR A 50 -7.76 -2.73 -5.53
CA THR A 50 -9.20 -2.95 -5.40
C THR A 50 -9.54 -4.37 -5.83
N GLN A 51 -10.13 -5.14 -4.92
CA GLN A 51 -10.59 -6.51 -5.18
C GLN A 51 -9.54 -7.41 -5.87
N GLY A 52 -8.30 -7.43 -5.34
CA GLY A 52 -7.22 -8.28 -5.88
C GLY A 52 -6.48 -7.70 -7.08
N GLN A 53 -6.98 -6.62 -7.68
CA GLN A 53 -6.31 -5.91 -8.77
C GLN A 53 -5.51 -4.73 -8.22
N TYR A 54 -4.37 -4.42 -8.83
CA TYR A 54 -3.55 -3.28 -8.45
C TYR A 54 -3.14 -2.43 -9.64
N GLU A 55 -2.84 -1.17 -9.35
CA GLU A 55 -2.26 -0.20 -10.25
C GLU A 55 -1.15 0.55 -9.49
N LEU A 56 0.03 0.65 -10.10
CA LEU A 56 1.18 1.36 -9.56
C LEU A 56 1.62 2.43 -10.56
N THR A 57 1.18 3.66 -10.34
CA THR A 57 1.39 4.76 -11.28
C THR A 57 2.45 5.72 -10.76
N PRO A 58 3.58 5.94 -11.46
CA PRO A 58 4.58 6.89 -11.04
C PRO A 58 3.97 8.29 -11.07
N VAL A 59 4.24 9.08 -10.04
CA VAL A 59 3.71 10.43 -9.88
C VAL A 59 4.84 11.41 -9.57
N ALA A 60 4.80 12.56 -10.24
CA ALA A 60 5.72 13.66 -9.99
C ALA A 60 4.99 14.73 -9.19
N PHE A 61 5.48 15.02 -7.98
CA PHE A 61 4.97 16.10 -7.16
C PHE A 61 5.90 17.30 -7.22
N SER A 62 5.34 18.51 -7.19
CA SER A 62 6.13 19.75 -7.09
C SER A 62 6.80 19.90 -5.71
N LYS A 63 6.32 19.16 -4.70
CA LYS A 63 6.84 19.12 -3.32
C LYS A 63 6.81 17.68 -2.81
N LYS A 64 7.70 17.35 -1.88
CA LYS A 64 7.71 16.03 -1.23
C LYS A 64 6.35 15.78 -0.53
N VAL A 65 5.70 14.67 -0.85
CA VAL A 65 4.49 14.21 -0.17
C VAL A 65 4.85 13.14 0.87
N PRO A 66 4.10 13.02 1.98
CA PRO A 66 4.26 11.90 2.89
C PRO A 66 3.94 10.58 2.19
N GLU A 67 4.72 9.56 2.51
CA GLU A 67 4.43 8.18 2.12
C GLU A 67 3.52 7.56 3.17
N TYR A 68 2.48 6.86 2.73
CA TYR A 68 1.51 6.20 3.60
C TYR A 68 0.68 5.21 2.78
N LEU A 69 0.04 4.25 3.46
CA LEU A 69 -1.00 3.41 2.87
C LEU A 69 -2.27 3.49 3.73
N VAL A 70 -3.42 3.38 3.09
CA VAL A 70 -4.73 3.25 3.73
C VAL A 70 -5.37 1.97 3.24
N LEU A 71 -5.69 1.06 4.15
CA LEU A 71 -6.45 -0.15 3.87
C LEU A 71 -7.91 0.07 4.25
N ILE A 72 -8.83 -0.47 3.46
CA ILE A 72 -10.27 -0.45 3.73
C ILE A 72 -10.79 -1.87 3.61
N GLY A 73 -11.52 -2.32 4.63
CA GLY A 73 -11.92 -3.71 4.77
C GLY A 73 -12.83 -3.93 5.95
N LYS A 74 -13.10 -5.20 6.26
CA LYS A 74 -13.94 -5.61 7.39
C LYS A 74 -13.11 -6.39 8.38
N GLY A 75 -13.10 -5.97 9.65
CA GLY A 75 -12.44 -6.73 10.72
C GLY A 75 -10.92 -6.74 10.60
N ILE A 76 -10.32 -5.66 10.09
CA ILE A 76 -8.89 -5.56 9.85
C ILE A 76 -8.12 -5.68 11.18
N SER A 77 -7.24 -6.68 11.29
CA SER A 77 -6.29 -6.85 12.39
C SER A 77 -4.87 -6.47 11.95
N LYS A 78 -3.94 -6.36 12.91
CA LYS A 78 -2.55 -5.95 12.62
C LYS A 78 -1.83 -6.94 11.71
N GLU A 79 -2.11 -8.22 11.90
CA GLU A 79 -1.49 -9.35 11.19
C GLU A 79 -1.81 -9.31 9.68
N ASP A 80 -2.95 -8.74 9.31
CA ASP A 80 -3.39 -8.61 7.91
C ASP A 80 -2.47 -7.72 7.08
N TYR A 81 -1.83 -6.72 7.71
CA TYR A 81 -1.07 -5.67 7.01
C TYR A 81 0.31 -5.39 7.60
N GLN A 82 0.76 -6.16 8.60
CA GLN A 82 2.11 -6.04 9.17
C GLN A 82 3.21 -6.13 8.10
N CYS A 83 2.97 -6.89 7.02
CA CYS A 83 3.93 -7.01 5.93
C CYS A 83 4.03 -5.73 5.09
N LEU A 84 3.14 -4.75 5.27
CA LEU A 84 3.16 -3.48 4.56
C LEU A 84 3.73 -2.34 5.41
N GLU A 85 4.07 -2.59 6.66
CA GLU A 85 4.59 -1.60 7.61
C GLU A 85 6.08 -1.82 7.86
N GLN A 86 6.80 -0.73 8.13
CA GLN A 86 8.22 -0.75 8.48
C GLN A 86 8.47 -1.20 9.93
#